data_AF-Q5NXS1-F1
#
_entry.id   AF-Q5NXS1-F1
#
_cell.length_a   1.000
_cell.length_b   1.000
_cell.length_c   1.000
_cell.angle_alpha   90.00
_cell.angle_beta   90.00
_cell.angle_gamma   90.00
#
_symmetry.space_group_name_H-M   'P 1'
#
loop_
_entity.id
_entity.type
_entity.pdbx_description
1 polymer ?
#
loop_
_entity_poly.entity_id
_entity_poly.type
_entity_poly.pdbx_seq_one_letter_code
_entity_poly.pdbx_strand_id
1 'polypeptide(L)'
;MLRFFRALGMAWAAMSNTTRLVVGSAAFFAAVSIVGSIQSQQREEAQLAEERRTEEATKDRVQAEKSRRAALTPEQRAAEEAEKARLTKEKEDAAVRAKAAEDARVAEVKRQAAEAEAKRSDWTYSDAADKVSGKTIKNAGLRSENLEFLAFPYSGGTRGNLQIRRHPRFGTDVIFYTSNGQVQCNAYSSCKVHLRVDDKLTMSLSGNPPEDHDPTVVFLNKSVIGTLRKSSKVVLTVSMFQEGERSFEFRTRNLDWK
;
A
#
# COMPACT_ATOMS: atom_id res chain seq x y z
N MET A 1 18.83 33.66 14.93
CA MET A 1 18.53 33.92 13.51
C MET A 1 17.39 33.01 13.09
N LEU A 2 16.21 33.59 12.90
CA LEU A 2 14.95 32.90 12.59
C LEU A 2 14.98 32.28 11.19
N ARG A 3 14.45 31.05 11.08
CA ARG A 3 13.94 30.47 9.83
C ARG A 3 12.53 31.00 9.61
N PHE A 4 12.21 31.49 8.41
CA PHE A 4 10.83 31.56 7.95
C PHE A 4 10.72 31.16 6.48
N PHE A 5 9.67 30.38 6.22
CA PHE A 5 9.35 29.62 5.02
C PHE A 5 8.35 30.41 4.16
N ARG A 6 8.45 30.19 2.84
CA ARG A 6 7.40 30.23 1.80
C ARG A 6 6.87 31.57 1.24
N ALA A 7 7.35 31.84 0.03
CA ALA A 7 6.58 32.33 -1.12
C ALA A 7 5.50 31.28 -1.55
N LEU A 8 4.25 31.60 -1.94
CA LEU A 8 3.66 32.44 -3.02
C LEU A 8 3.25 31.59 -4.25
N GLY A 9 1.99 31.75 -4.68
CA GLY A 9 1.39 31.14 -5.89
C GLY A 9 -0.12 30.88 -5.70
N MET A 10 -0.97 31.90 -5.79
CA MET A 10 -1.74 32.32 -6.99
C MET A 10 -2.72 31.27 -7.54
N ALA A 11 -4.03 31.56 -7.48
CA ALA A 11 -4.95 31.48 -8.62
C ALA A 11 -6.26 32.20 -8.30
N TRP A 12 -6.87 32.73 -9.35
CA TRP A 12 -7.77 33.87 -9.44
C TRP A 12 -9.14 33.44 -10.00
N ALA A 13 -10.10 34.39 -10.02
CA ALA A 13 -11.41 34.40 -10.70
C ALA A 13 -12.60 33.73 -9.94
N ALA A 14 -13.80 34.29 -9.87
CA ALA A 14 -14.38 35.54 -10.37
C ALA A 14 -15.62 35.89 -9.51
N MET A 15 -15.83 37.17 -9.23
CA MET A 15 -17.11 37.70 -8.72
C MET A 15 -17.79 38.46 -9.85
N SER A 16 -19.00 38.03 -10.21
CA SER A 16 -19.96 38.85 -10.94
C SER A 16 -20.82 39.65 -9.98
N ASN A 17 -21.15 40.84 -10.45
CA ASN A 17 -21.70 41.99 -9.76
C ASN A 17 -23.21 41.84 -9.52
N THR A 18 -23.73 42.09 -8.32
CA THR A 18 -25.12 42.55 -8.16
C THR A 18 -25.31 43.35 -6.87
N THR A 19 -25.50 44.66 -7.08
CA THR A 19 -25.93 45.66 -6.11
C THR A 19 -27.35 45.39 -5.63
N ARG A 20 -27.60 45.33 -4.31
CA ARG A 20 -28.84 45.85 -3.69
C ARG A 20 -28.57 46.41 -2.31
N LEU A 21 -28.90 47.69 -2.19
CA LEU A 21 -29.02 48.49 -0.98
C LEU A 21 -30.21 47.98 -0.15
N VAL A 22 -30.01 47.69 1.14
CA VAL A 22 -31.06 47.84 2.16
C VAL A 22 -30.43 48.46 3.41
N VAL A 23 -30.87 49.68 3.69
CA VAL A 23 -30.62 50.47 4.89
C VAL A 23 -31.45 49.91 6.03
N GLY A 24 -30.86 49.70 7.22
CA GLY A 24 -31.65 49.44 8.43
C GLY A 24 -30.88 48.91 9.65
N SER A 25 -30.81 49.73 10.70
CA SER A 25 -30.65 49.36 12.12
C SER A 25 -29.27 48.90 12.62
N ALA A 26 -28.36 49.85 12.76
CA ALA A 26 -27.05 49.73 13.42
C ALA A 26 -27.08 49.86 14.96
N ALA A 27 -28.19 49.61 15.66
CA ALA A 27 -28.30 49.91 17.10
C ALA A 27 -28.57 48.71 18.03
N PHE A 28 -28.76 47.48 17.53
CA PHE A 28 -29.03 46.30 18.39
C PHE A 28 -27.92 45.22 18.39
N PHE A 29 -26.90 45.35 17.54
CA PHE A 29 -25.76 44.42 17.51
C PHE A 29 -24.58 44.84 18.41
N ALA A 30 -24.65 46.00 19.08
CA ALA A 30 -23.56 46.44 19.96
C ALA A 30 -23.65 45.87 21.39
N ALA A 31 -24.83 45.48 21.87
CA ALA A 31 -24.99 45.03 23.26
C ALA A 31 -24.66 43.53 23.47
N VAL A 32 -24.86 42.67 22.46
CA VAL A 32 -24.61 41.22 22.55
C VAL A 32 -23.11 40.89 22.46
N SER A 33 -22.35 41.66 21.68
CA SER A 33 -20.90 41.48 21.51
C SER A 33 -20.09 41.87 22.75
N ILE A 34 -20.57 42.84 23.54
CA ILE A 34 -19.91 43.27 24.78
C ILE A 34 -20.10 42.23 25.89
N VAL A 35 -21.29 41.64 26.03
CA VAL A 35 -21.58 40.60 27.05
C VAL A 35 -20.79 39.31 26.78
N GLY A 36 -20.69 38.89 25.52
CA GLY A 36 -19.89 37.70 25.13
C GLY A 36 -18.38 37.87 25.36
N SER A 37 -17.85 39.08 25.12
CA SER A 37 -16.44 39.41 25.34
C SER A 37 -16.08 39.48 26.83
N ILE A 38 -17.00 39.94 27.68
CA ILE A 38 -16.82 39.92 29.14
C ILE A 38 -16.84 38.46 29.64
N GLN A 39 -17.74 37.62 29.12
CA GLN A 39 -17.86 36.22 29.54
C GLN A 39 -16.69 35.34 29.07
N SER A 40 -16.04 35.65 27.94
CA SER A 40 -14.80 34.99 27.51
C SER A 40 -13.60 35.41 28.36
N GLN A 41 -13.49 36.71 28.68
CA GLN A 41 -12.40 37.25 29.48
C GLN A 41 -12.45 36.70 30.93
N GLN A 42 -13.65 36.55 31.50
CA GLN A 42 -13.84 35.94 32.82
C GLN A 42 -13.49 34.45 32.87
N ARG A 43 -13.63 33.70 31.76
CA ARG A 43 -13.24 32.28 31.69
C ARG A 43 -11.73 32.09 31.63
N GLU A 44 -11.04 32.98 30.92
CA GLU A 44 -9.58 32.96 30.80
C GLU A 44 -8.89 33.34 32.12
N GLU A 45 -9.43 34.33 32.83
CA GLU A 45 -8.99 34.68 34.20
C GLU A 45 -9.24 33.56 35.21
N ALA A 46 -10.39 32.87 35.10
CA ALA A 46 -10.67 31.70 35.94
C ALA A 46 -9.72 30.53 35.67
N GLN A 47 -9.39 30.26 34.40
CA GLN A 47 -8.40 29.25 34.01
C GLN A 47 -7.00 29.59 34.51
N LEU A 48 -6.56 30.84 34.35
CA LEU A 48 -5.25 31.30 34.84
C LEU A 48 -5.15 31.24 36.37
N ALA A 49 -6.25 31.54 37.07
CA ALA A 49 -6.32 31.43 38.52
C ALA A 49 -6.27 29.96 38.98
N GLU A 50 -6.89 29.04 38.24
CA GLU A 50 -6.83 27.61 38.52
C GLU A 50 -5.42 27.05 38.27
N GLU A 51 -4.77 27.41 37.16
CA GLU A 51 -3.38 27.02 36.90
C GLU A 51 -2.43 27.51 38.00
N ARG A 52 -2.53 28.78 38.41
CA ARG A 52 -1.71 29.33 39.51
C ARG A 52 -1.95 28.59 40.83
N ARG A 53 -3.21 28.28 41.15
CA ARG A 53 -3.56 27.49 42.34
C ARG A 53 -2.98 26.08 42.26
N THR A 54 -3.00 25.45 41.10
CA THR A 54 -2.39 24.12 40.92
C THR A 54 -0.87 24.16 41.02
N GLU A 55 -0.23 25.22 40.51
CA GLU A 55 1.22 25.43 40.58
C GLU A 55 1.69 25.71 42.01
N GLU A 56 0.94 26.55 42.74
CA GLU A 56 1.20 26.86 44.14
C GLU A 56 0.98 25.62 45.03
N ALA A 57 -0.10 24.89 44.82
CA ALA A 57 -0.36 23.62 45.51
C ALA A 57 0.72 22.54 45.21
N THR A 58 1.31 22.54 44.02
CA THR A 58 2.43 21.64 43.71
C THR A 58 3.71 22.08 44.40
N LYS A 59 4.03 23.37 44.42
CA LYS A 59 5.17 23.93 45.16
C LYS A 59 5.07 23.62 46.65
N ASP A 60 3.90 23.80 47.24
CA ASP A 60 3.66 23.51 48.66
C ASP A 60 3.83 22.03 48.97
N ARG A 61 3.34 21.12 48.12
CA ARG A 61 3.55 19.68 48.28
C ARG A 61 5.04 19.31 48.21
N VAL A 62 5.77 19.88 47.27
CA VAL A 62 7.22 19.66 47.13
C VAL A 62 7.97 20.16 48.36
N GLN A 63 7.59 21.34 48.87
CA GLN A 63 8.22 21.92 50.06
C GLN A 63 7.91 21.10 51.32
N ALA A 64 6.66 20.65 51.49
CA ALA A 64 6.26 19.77 52.58
C ALA A 64 7.02 18.43 52.55
N GLU A 65 7.14 17.81 51.38
CA GLU A 65 7.91 16.56 51.20
C GLU A 65 9.39 16.75 51.54
N LYS A 66 9.99 17.88 51.14
CA LYS A 66 11.37 18.24 51.46
C LYS A 66 11.58 18.41 52.97
N SER A 67 10.68 19.10 53.66
CA SER A 67 10.72 19.23 55.13
C SER A 67 10.54 17.89 55.86
N ARG A 68 9.65 17.03 55.37
CA ARG A 68 9.42 15.68 55.91
C ARG A 68 10.68 14.82 55.79
N ARG A 69 11.34 14.89 54.63
CA ARG A 69 12.57 14.12 54.35
C ARG A 69 13.77 14.60 55.17
N ALA A 70 13.79 15.88 55.57
CA ALA A 70 14.80 16.45 56.47
C ALA A 70 14.65 16.01 57.94
N ALA A 71 13.44 15.62 58.37
CA ALA A 71 13.14 15.15 59.73
C ALA A 71 13.41 13.66 59.96
N LEU A 72 13.72 12.88 58.91
CA LEU A 72 13.98 11.44 58.98
C LEU A 72 15.41 11.12 59.46
N THR A 73 15.57 10.02 60.19
CA THR A 73 16.89 9.52 60.57
C THR A 73 17.69 9.06 59.33
N PRO A 74 19.04 8.99 59.40
CA PRO A 74 19.86 8.46 58.29
C PRO A 74 19.41 7.07 57.82
N GLU A 75 19.00 6.21 58.75
CA GLU A 75 18.52 4.85 58.46
C GLU A 75 17.18 4.85 57.71
N GLN A 76 16.24 5.70 58.11
CA GLN A 76 14.95 5.85 57.43
C GLN A 76 15.10 6.46 56.02
N ARG A 77 16.04 7.40 55.82
CA ARG A 77 16.35 7.96 54.50
C ARG A 77 16.94 6.91 53.57
N ALA A 78 17.86 6.08 54.06
CA ALA A 78 18.43 4.97 53.31
C ALA A 78 17.36 3.92 52.92
N ALA A 79 16.41 3.63 53.82
CA ALA A 79 15.29 2.72 53.53
C ALA A 79 14.35 3.28 52.43
N GLU A 80 13.98 4.56 52.48
CA GLU A 80 13.14 5.20 51.46
C GLU A 80 13.84 5.25 50.08
N GLU A 81 15.15 5.46 50.05
CA GLU A 81 15.94 5.44 48.82
C GLU A 81 16.08 4.03 48.23
N ALA A 82 16.27 3.00 49.07
CA ALA A 82 16.28 1.61 48.64
C ALA A 82 14.91 1.19 48.06
N GLU A 83 13.81 1.62 48.67
CA GLU A 83 12.46 1.37 48.15
C GLU A 83 12.20 2.08 46.82
N LYS A 84 12.60 3.36 46.69
CA LYS A 84 12.51 4.11 45.42
C LYS A 84 13.35 3.47 44.32
N ALA A 85 14.56 3.00 44.64
CA ALA A 85 15.40 2.29 43.68
C ALA A 85 14.76 0.97 43.24
N ARG A 86 14.16 0.21 44.17
CA ARG A 86 13.43 -1.03 43.85
C ARG A 86 12.25 -0.76 42.91
N LEU A 87 11.42 0.24 43.22
CA LEU A 87 10.27 0.62 42.39
C LEU A 87 10.70 1.13 41.01
N THR A 88 11.82 1.83 40.91
CA THR A 88 12.35 2.31 39.63
C THR A 88 12.82 1.14 38.78
N LYS A 89 13.59 0.22 39.36
CA LYS A 89 14.02 -1.00 38.68
C LYS A 89 12.84 -1.86 38.24
N GLU A 90 11.83 -2.02 39.09
CA GLU A 90 10.61 -2.76 38.73
C GLU A 90 9.85 -2.11 37.57
N LYS A 91 9.78 -0.77 37.54
CA LYS A 91 9.19 -0.02 36.42
C LYS A 91 10.01 -0.14 35.14
N GLU A 92 11.33 -0.11 35.23
CA GLU A 92 12.23 -0.34 34.10
C GLU A 92 12.08 -1.76 33.56
N ASP A 93 12.10 -2.77 34.43
CA ASP A 93 11.89 -4.17 34.08
C ASP A 93 10.48 -4.41 33.49
N ALA A 94 9.46 -3.71 34.00
CA ALA A 94 8.11 -3.72 33.45
C ALA A 94 8.05 -3.04 32.07
N ALA A 95 8.74 -1.92 31.88
CA ALA A 95 8.81 -1.23 30.59
C ALA A 95 9.55 -2.06 29.54
N VAL A 96 10.64 -2.74 29.91
CA VAL A 96 11.36 -3.67 29.04
C VAL A 96 10.46 -4.83 28.63
N ARG A 97 9.73 -5.42 29.59
CA ARG A 97 8.75 -6.49 29.30
C ARG A 97 7.62 -6.02 28.40
N ALA A 98 7.08 -4.82 28.63
CA ALA A 98 6.03 -4.24 27.81
C ALA A 98 6.50 -4.01 26.36
N LYS A 99 7.71 -3.46 26.19
CA LYS A 99 8.32 -3.27 24.87
C LYS A 99 8.56 -4.60 24.15
N ALA A 100 9.08 -5.61 24.84
CA ALA A 100 9.27 -6.94 24.27
C ALA A 100 7.94 -7.58 23.83
N ALA A 101 6.87 -7.40 24.62
CA ALA A 101 5.53 -7.87 24.26
C ALA A 101 4.97 -7.15 23.03
N GLU A 102 5.21 -5.84 22.91
CA GLU A 102 4.83 -5.06 21.72
C GLU A 102 5.59 -5.52 20.48
N ASP A 103 6.91 -5.67 20.56
CA ASP A 103 7.77 -6.15 19.46
C ASP A 103 7.33 -7.54 19.00
N ALA A 104 6.99 -8.44 19.93
CA ALA A 104 6.44 -9.76 19.62
C ALA A 104 5.09 -9.69 18.91
N ARG A 105 4.20 -8.78 19.33
CA ARG A 105 2.91 -8.55 18.66
C ARG A 105 3.07 -8.01 17.25
N VAL A 106 4.02 -7.08 17.05
CA VAL A 106 4.36 -6.53 15.74
C VAL A 106 4.93 -7.62 14.83
N ALA A 107 5.78 -8.50 15.35
CA ALA A 107 6.31 -9.64 14.60
C ALA A 107 5.20 -10.62 14.18
N GLU A 108 4.24 -10.89 15.07
CA GLU A 108 3.10 -11.76 14.76
C GLU A 108 2.22 -11.19 13.65
N VAL A 109 1.87 -9.90 13.74
CA VAL A 109 1.07 -9.22 12.71
C VAL A 109 1.79 -9.25 11.36
N LYS A 110 3.11 -9.01 11.33
CA LYS A 110 3.91 -9.10 10.09
C LYS A 110 3.90 -10.51 9.51
N ARG A 111 4.02 -11.54 10.34
CA ARG A 111 3.97 -12.95 9.91
C ARG A 111 2.61 -13.30 9.31
N GLN A 112 1.52 -12.90 9.96
CA GLN A 112 0.15 -13.11 9.47
C GLN A 112 -0.09 -12.39 8.13
N ALA A 113 0.41 -11.16 7.99
CA ALA A 113 0.33 -10.42 6.72
C ALA A 113 1.11 -11.12 5.59
N ALA A 114 2.32 -11.59 5.86
CA ALA A 114 3.12 -12.33 4.89
C ALA A 114 2.48 -13.67 4.48
N GLU A 115 1.87 -14.38 5.43
CA GLU A 115 1.15 -15.62 5.14
C GLU A 115 -0.11 -15.36 4.29
N ALA A 116 -0.87 -14.30 4.61
CA ALA A 116 -2.02 -13.89 3.83
C ALA A 116 -1.61 -13.50 2.39
N GLU A 117 -0.52 -12.76 2.23
CA GLU A 117 0.03 -12.42 0.91
C GLU A 117 0.52 -13.65 0.14
N ALA A 118 1.15 -14.61 0.82
CA ALA A 118 1.61 -15.85 0.22
C ALA A 118 0.46 -16.73 -0.29
N LYS A 119 -0.72 -16.65 0.33
CA LYS A 119 -1.95 -17.38 -0.09
C LYS A 119 -2.78 -16.64 -1.13
N ARG A 120 -2.50 -15.37 -1.42
CA ARG A 120 -3.23 -14.59 -2.42
C ARG A 120 -2.91 -15.10 -3.83
N SER A 121 -3.95 -15.26 -4.65
CA SER A 121 -3.84 -15.57 -6.07
C SER A 121 -4.25 -14.35 -6.88
N ASP A 122 -3.47 -13.99 -7.90
CA ASP A 122 -3.82 -12.93 -8.86
C ASP A 122 -4.47 -13.49 -10.14
N TRP A 123 -4.69 -14.81 -10.17
CA TRP A 123 -5.37 -15.48 -11.26
C TRP A 123 -6.87 -15.19 -11.24
N THR A 124 -7.40 -14.93 -12.43
CA THR A 124 -8.83 -14.72 -12.67
C THR A 124 -9.39 -15.93 -13.41
N TYR A 125 -10.49 -16.51 -12.93
CA TYR A 125 -11.09 -17.70 -13.52
C TYR A 125 -12.42 -17.36 -14.18
N SER A 126 -12.66 -17.94 -15.35
CA SER A 126 -13.95 -17.81 -16.04
C SER A 126 -14.29 -19.07 -16.82
N ASP A 127 -15.59 -19.35 -16.90
CA ASP A 127 -16.15 -20.44 -17.67
C ASP A 127 -17.04 -19.86 -18.79
N ALA A 128 -17.01 -20.46 -19.97
CA ALA A 128 -17.86 -20.10 -21.11
C ALA A 128 -18.41 -21.35 -21.79
N ALA A 129 -19.55 -21.27 -22.45
CA ALA A 129 -20.07 -22.39 -23.24
C ALA A 129 -19.49 -22.36 -24.67
N ASP A 130 -18.92 -23.48 -25.13
CA ASP A 130 -18.63 -23.67 -26.55
C ASP A 130 -19.95 -23.82 -27.31
N LYS A 131 -20.26 -22.86 -28.19
CA LYS A 131 -21.54 -22.82 -28.92
C LYS A 131 -21.77 -24.05 -29.81
N VAL A 132 -20.70 -24.72 -30.24
CA VAL A 132 -20.81 -25.88 -31.14
C VAL A 132 -21.02 -27.17 -30.36
N SER A 133 -20.18 -27.46 -29.36
CA SER A 133 -20.30 -28.71 -28.58
C SER A 133 -21.23 -28.62 -27.37
N GLY A 134 -21.64 -27.41 -26.96
CA GLY A 134 -22.39 -27.15 -25.74
C GLY A 134 -21.58 -27.36 -24.44
N LYS A 135 -20.32 -27.78 -24.55
CA LYS A 135 -19.45 -28.08 -23.39
C LYS A 135 -18.75 -26.82 -22.88
N THR A 136 -18.37 -26.84 -21.61
CA THR A 136 -17.71 -25.70 -20.96
C THR A 136 -16.24 -25.56 -21.39
N ILE A 137 -15.88 -24.34 -21.78
CA ILE A 137 -14.52 -23.82 -21.91
C ILE A 137 -14.13 -23.24 -20.56
N LYS A 138 -12.97 -23.64 -20.02
CA LYS A 138 -12.40 -23.06 -18.80
C LYS A 138 -11.27 -22.12 -19.15
N ASN A 139 -11.13 -21.01 -18.42
CA ASN A 139 -10.04 -20.07 -18.54
C ASN A 139 -9.46 -19.71 -17.16
N ALA A 140 -8.14 -19.57 -17.09
CA ALA A 140 -7.42 -18.90 -16.02
C ALA A 140 -6.54 -17.80 -16.63
N GLY A 141 -6.76 -16.54 -16.27
CA GLY A 141 -6.07 -15.38 -16.81
C GLY A 141 -5.23 -14.67 -15.74
N LEU A 142 -4.07 -14.16 -16.13
CA LEU A 142 -3.14 -13.43 -15.30
C LEU A 142 -2.55 -12.26 -16.08
N ARG A 143 -2.48 -11.08 -15.47
CA ARG A 143 -1.94 -9.86 -16.08
C ARG A 143 -0.55 -9.54 -15.52
N SER A 144 0.32 -8.95 -16.34
CA SER A 144 1.66 -8.56 -15.90
C SER A 144 1.61 -7.44 -14.85
N GLU A 145 2.55 -7.48 -13.90
CA GLU A 145 2.73 -6.44 -12.88
C GLU A 145 3.27 -5.14 -13.50
N ASN A 146 4.23 -5.27 -14.41
CA ASN A 146 4.87 -4.17 -15.12
C ASN A 146 4.12 -3.73 -16.38
N LEU A 147 4.48 -2.53 -16.84
CA LEU A 147 4.05 -1.91 -18.09
C LEU A 147 5.30 -1.72 -18.96
N GLU A 148 5.30 -2.24 -20.18
CA GLU A 148 6.38 -2.06 -21.14
C GLU A 148 6.02 -0.94 -22.12
N PHE A 149 6.91 0.03 -22.33
CA PHE A 149 6.65 1.13 -23.26
C PHE A 149 7.13 0.77 -24.65
N LEU A 150 6.22 0.87 -25.61
CA LEU A 150 6.50 0.67 -27.03
C LEU A 150 6.45 2.02 -27.74
N ALA A 151 7.45 2.29 -28.57
CA ALA A 151 7.51 3.46 -29.43
C ALA A 151 6.48 3.37 -30.57
N PHE A 152 6.47 4.41 -31.41
CA PHE A 152 5.71 4.40 -32.66
C PHE A 152 6.08 3.15 -33.48
N PRO A 153 5.11 2.39 -34.03
CA PRO A 153 3.70 2.75 -34.26
C PRO A 153 2.71 2.39 -33.14
N TYR A 154 3.17 1.80 -32.03
CA TYR A 154 2.29 1.24 -30.99
C TYR A 154 1.87 2.24 -29.92
N SER A 155 2.58 3.38 -29.85
CA SER A 155 2.27 4.61 -29.12
C SER A 155 1.64 4.39 -27.75
N GLY A 156 2.39 3.79 -26.82
CA GLY A 156 1.97 3.72 -25.42
C GLY A 156 2.58 2.57 -24.63
N GLY A 157 2.13 2.44 -23.39
CA GLY A 157 2.46 1.31 -22.54
C GLY A 157 1.60 0.09 -22.86
N THR A 158 2.22 -1.07 -22.98
CA THR A 158 1.58 -2.37 -23.13
C THR A 158 1.73 -3.23 -21.89
N ARG A 159 0.74 -4.06 -21.61
CA ARG A 159 0.83 -5.11 -20.60
C ARG A 159 0.69 -6.47 -21.25
N GLY A 160 1.44 -7.43 -20.71
CA GLY A 160 1.31 -8.83 -21.06
C GLY A 160 0.16 -9.46 -20.31
N ASN A 161 -0.52 -10.40 -20.95
CA ASN A 161 -1.53 -11.24 -20.36
C ASN A 161 -1.17 -12.69 -20.65
N LEU A 162 -1.30 -13.54 -19.64
CA LEU A 162 -1.07 -14.96 -19.71
C LEU A 162 -2.39 -15.67 -19.41
N GLN A 163 -2.81 -16.54 -20.31
CA GLN A 163 -4.06 -17.27 -20.21
C GLN A 163 -3.83 -18.76 -20.38
N ILE A 164 -4.41 -19.56 -19.49
CA ILE A 164 -4.53 -21.01 -19.65
C ILE A 164 -5.98 -21.29 -20.01
N ARG A 165 -6.20 -21.99 -21.13
CA ARG A 165 -7.54 -22.30 -21.64
C ARG A 165 -7.67 -23.80 -21.82
N ARG A 166 -8.78 -24.38 -21.33
CA ARG A 166 -9.18 -25.74 -21.67
C ARG A 166 -10.42 -25.68 -22.56
N HIS A 167 -10.25 -26.01 -23.84
CA HIS A 167 -11.30 -26.04 -24.84
C HIS A 167 -11.72 -27.49 -25.14
N PRO A 168 -13.03 -27.81 -25.16
CA PRO A 168 -13.51 -29.18 -25.36
C PRO A 168 -13.12 -29.78 -26.72
N ARG A 169 -12.88 -28.94 -27.73
CA ARG A 169 -12.51 -29.36 -29.11
C ARG A 169 -11.04 -29.19 -29.45
N PHE A 170 -10.33 -28.27 -28.80
CA PHE A 170 -8.96 -27.88 -29.17
C PHE A 170 -7.93 -28.27 -28.10
N GLY A 171 -8.37 -28.82 -26.97
CA GLY A 171 -7.48 -29.24 -25.89
C GLY A 171 -7.10 -28.09 -24.97
N THR A 172 -5.89 -28.14 -24.43
CA THR A 172 -5.40 -27.16 -23.44
C THR A 172 -4.31 -26.29 -24.06
N ASP A 173 -4.51 -24.99 -24.01
CA ASP A 173 -3.61 -23.97 -24.54
C ASP A 173 -3.04 -23.11 -23.41
N VAL A 174 -1.80 -22.65 -23.60
CA VAL A 174 -1.22 -21.52 -22.84
C VAL A 174 -1.00 -20.41 -23.83
N ILE A 175 -1.59 -19.25 -23.58
CA ILE A 175 -1.67 -18.14 -24.51
C ILE A 175 -1.04 -16.93 -23.84
N PHE A 176 -0.02 -16.36 -24.47
CA PHE A 176 0.49 -15.04 -24.13
C PHE A 176 -0.07 -14.03 -25.14
N TYR A 177 -0.55 -12.89 -24.66
CA TYR A 177 -0.98 -11.82 -25.53
C TYR A 177 -0.76 -10.43 -24.92
N THR A 178 -0.51 -9.44 -25.78
CA THR A 178 -0.37 -8.03 -25.40
C THR A 178 -1.58 -7.22 -25.87
N SER A 179 -1.79 -6.03 -25.30
CA SER A 179 -2.89 -5.14 -25.74
C SER A 179 -2.59 -4.39 -27.05
N ASN A 180 -1.31 -4.29 -27.41
CA ASN A 180 -0.77 -3.67 -28.62
C ASN A 180 0.68 -4.16 -28.81
N GLY A 181 1.30 -3.76 -29.92
CA GLY A 181 2.60 -4.30 -30.33
C GLY A 181 2.46 -5.48 -31.27
N GLN A 182 3.59 -6.00 -31.73
CA GLN A 182 3.66 -7.20 -32.57
C GLN A 182 4.76 -8.10 -32.04
N VAL A 183 4.39 -9.29 -31.59
CA VAL A 183 5.34 -10.33 -31.21
C VAL A 183 5.97 -10.89 -32.48
N GLN A 184 7.29 -10.80 -32.55
CA GLN A 184 8.04 -11.23 -33.71
C GLN A 184 8.26 -12.75 -33.68
N CYS A 185 7.34 -13.46 -34.32
CA CYS A 185 7.51 -14.86 -34.67
C CYS A 185 8.13 -14.98 -36.06
N ASN A 186 9.17 -15.79 -36.21
CA ASN A 186 9.77 -16.05 -37.52
C ASN A 186 8.88 -17.04 -38.30
N ALA A 187 8.47 -16.70 -39.53
CA ALA A 187 7.57 -17.53 -40.34
C ALA A 187 8.08 -18.97 -40.60
N TYR A 188 9.40 -19.20 -40.52
CA TYR A 188 10.04 -20.50 -40.77
C TYR A 188 10.49 -21.23 -39.50
N SER A 189 10.25 -20.68 -38.31
CA SER A 189 10.60 -21.31 -37.04
C SER A 189 9.58 -21.01 -35.94
N SER A 190 9.62 -21.72 -34.82
CA SER A 190 8.74 -21.41 -33.71
C SER A 190 9.05 -20.02 -33.12
N CYS A 191 8.03 -19.37 -32.54
CA CYS A 191 8.20 -18.16 -31.75
C CYS A 191 9.15 -18.47 -30.58
N LYS A 192 10.29 -17.78 -30.50
CA LYS A 192 11.21 -17.92 -29.38
C LYS A 192 10.71 -17.05 -28.23
N VAL A 193 10.49 -17.68 -27.08
CA VAL A 193 10.06 -17.02 -25.86
C VAL A 193 10.99 -17.46 -24.76
N HIS A 194 11.53 -16.52 -23.98
CA HIS A 194 12.36 -16.85 -22.83
C HIS A 194 11.54 -16.77 -21.56
N LEU A 195 11.63 -17.79 -20.72
CA LEU A 195 10.94 -17.85 -19.44
C LEU A 195 11.97 -17.96 -18.32
N ARG A 196 11.97 -16.98 -17.43
CA ARG A 196 12.67 -17.07 -16.16
C ARG A 196 11.67 -17.34 -15.05
N VAL A 197 11.94 -18.35 -14.23
CA VAL A 197 11.05 -18.81 -13.17
C VAL A 197 11.68 -18.47 -11.83
N ASP A 198 11.02 -17.63 -11.04
CA ASP A 198 11.56 -17.06 -9.81
C ASP A 198 12.98 -16.50 -10.05
N ASP A 199 13.94 -16.89 -9.22
CA ASP A 199 15.36 -16.52 -9.33
C ASP A 199 16.22 -17.62 -9.97
N LYS A 200 15.61 -18.51 -10.76
CA LYS A 200 16.30 -19.60 -11.47
C LYS A 200 16.82 -19.16 -12.84
N LEU A 201 17.59 -20.04 -13.48
CA LEU A 201 18.11 -19.83 -14.84
C LEU A 201 16.96 -19.70 -15.85
N THR A 202 17.14 -18.79 -16.81
CA THR A 202 16.23 -18.60 -17.94
C THR A 202 16.20 -19.82 -18.85
N MET A 203 15.01 -20.31 -19.19
CA MET A 203 14.80 -21.39 -20.16
C MET A 203 14.16 -20.85 -21.44
N SER A 204 14.57 -21.40 -22.59
CA SER A 204 13.96 -21.08 -23.87
C SER A 204 12.73 -21.96 -24.10
N LEU A 205 11.62 -21.33 -24.40
CA LEU A 205 10.37 -21.92 -24.81
C LEU A 205 10.15 -21.72 -26.30
N SER A 206 9.45 -22.67 -26.87
CA SER A 206 8.92 -22.61 -28.23
C SER A 206 7.44 -22.29 -28.16
N GLY A 207 7.01 -21.34 -28.98
CA GLY A 207 5.61 -21.00 -29.20
C GLY A 207 5.22 -21.02 -30.67
N ASN A 208 3.92 -20.98 -30.92
CA ASN A 208 3.34 -20.93 -32.26
C ASN A 208 2.51 -19.65 -32.42
N PRO A 209 2.54 -19.01 -33.60
CA PRO A 209 1.60 -17.93 -33.91
C PRO A 209 0.17 -18.49 -34.02
N PRO A 210 -0.85 -17.66 -33.82
CA PRO A 210 -2.24 -18.05 -34.04
C PRO A 210 -2.51 -18.32 -35.52
N GLU A 211 -3.53 -19.13 -35.81
CA GLU A 211 -3.96 -19.44 -37.19
C GLU A 211 -4.57 -18.24 -37.92
N ASP A 212 -5.11 -17.26 -37.18
CA ASP A 212 -5.66 -16.01 -37.72
C ASP A 212 -4.59 -14.93 -37.95
N HIS A 213 -3.32 -15.25 -37.67
CA HIS A 213 -2.17 -14.35 -37.80
C HIS A 213 -2.25 -13.08 -36.94
N ASP A 214 -3.00 -13.08 -35.82
CA ASP A 214 -2.94 -11.98 -34.86
C ASP A 214 -1.49 -11.78 -34.33
N PRO A 215 -0.86 -10.64 -34.61
CA PRO A 215 0.53 -10.38 -34.23
C PRO A 215 0.73 -10.19 -32.72
N THR A 216 -0.34 -10.01 -31.95
CA THR A 216 -0.25 -9.75 -30.50
C THR A 216 -0.26 -11.04 -29.67
N VAL A 217 -0.53 -12.18 -30.30
CA VAL A 217 -0.81 -13.46 -29.63
C VAL A 217 0.27 -14.48 -29.93
N VAL A 218 0.68 -15.24 -28.91
CA VAL A 218 1.55 -16.41 -29.05
C VAL A 218 1.03 -17.57 -28.21
N PHE A 219 0.94 -18.75 -28.81
CA PHE A 219 0.59 -19.99 -28.13
C PHE A 219 1.87 -20.67 -27.62
N LEU A 220 2.01 -20.80 -26.31
CA LEU A 220 3.13 -21.47 -25.65
C LEU A 220 2.83 -22.97 -25.50
N ASN A 221 3.89 -23.77 -25.36
CA ASN A 221 3.75 -25.18 -25.09
C ASN A 221 2.99 -25.44 -23.76
N LYS A 222 2.00 -26.35 -23.79
CA LYS A 222 1.22 -26.75 -22.60
C LYS A 222 2.06 -27.29 -21.43
N SER A 223 3.28 -27.77 -21.67
CA SER A 223 4.20 -28.21 -20.61
C SER A 223 4.52 -27.11 -19.59
N VAL A 224 4.42 -25.84 -20.01
CA VAL A 224 4.66 -24.65 -19.17
C VAL A 224 3.68 -24.57 -18.00
N ILE A 225 2.48 -25.17 -18.10
CA ILE A 225 1.50 -25.18 -16.99
C ILE A 225 2.09 -25.82 -15.73
N GLY A 226 2.88 -26.89 -15.88
CA GLY A 226 3.53 -27.53 -14.74
C GLY A 226 4.55 -26.63 -14.05
N THR A 227 5.23 -25.77 -14.82
CA THR A 227 6.14 -24.75 -14.32
C THR A 227 5.39 -23.63 -13.61
N LEU A 228 4.31 -23.11 -14.22
CA LEU A 228 3.49 -22.04 -13.65
C LEU A 228 2.92 -22.44 -12.29
N ARG A 229 2.39 -23.66 -12.16
CA ARG A 229 1.83 -24.20 -10.91
C ARG A 229 2.83 -24.27 -9.75
N LYS A 230 4.13 -24.38 -10.04
CA LYS A 230 5.19 -24.50 -9.02
C LYS A 230 5.94 -23.20 -8.77
N SER A 231 5.63 -22.16 -9.54
CA SER A 231 6.33 -20.87 -9.52
C SER A 231 5.61 -19.85 -8.65
N SER A 232 6.37 -18.91 -8.09
CA SER A 232 5.80 -17.73 -7.43
C SER A 232 5.77 -16.51 -8.33
N LYS A 233 6.82 -16.35 -9.13
CA LYS A 233 6.95 -15.30 -10.12
C LYS A 233 7.52 -15.90 -11.40
N VAL A 234 7.09 -15.39 -12.55
CA VAL A 234 7.77 -15.65 -13.81
C VAL A 234 8.00 -14.36 -14.56
N VAL A 235 9.11 -14.31 -15.30
CA VAL A 235 9.41 -13.25 -16.25
C VAL A 235 9.44 -13.87 -17.62
N LEU A 236 8.55 -13.41 -18.50
CA LEU A 236 8.41 -13.89 -19.85
C LEU A 236 8.93 -12.82 -20.80
N THR A 237 9.97 -13.15 -21.57
CA THR A 237 10.62 -12.24 -22.51
C THR A 237 10.29 -12.67 -23.93
N VAL A 238 9.78 -11.73 -24.72
CA VAL A 238 9.41 -11.92 -26.12
C VAL A 238 10.09 -10.86 -26.99
N SER A 239 10.45 -11.24 -28.21
CA SER A 239 10.89 -10.27 -29.20
C SER A 239 9.68 -9.54 -29.78
N MET A 240 9.71 -8.22 -29.76
CA MET A 240 8.69 -7.33 -30.29
C MET A 240 9.23 -6.62 -31.53
N PHE A 241 8.44 -6.57 -32.60
CA PHE A 241 8.84 -5.94 -33.87
C PHE A 241 9.21 -4.48 -33.64
N GLN A 242 10.40 -4.08 -34.13
CA GLN A 242 11.02 -2.75 -33.95
C GLN A 242 11.36 -2.35 -32.50
N GLU A 243 11.09 -3.21 -31.52
CA GLU A 243 11.28 -2.91 -30.09
C GLU A 243 12.31 -3.82 -29.43
N GLY A 244 12.75 -4.89 -30.09
CA GLY A 244 13.67 -5.87 -29.52
C GLY A 244 12.99 -6.70 -28.42
N GLU A 245 13.76 -7.19 -27.46
CA GLU A 245 13.23 -8.02 -26.39
C GLU A 245 12.52 -7.19 -25.30
N ARG A 246 11.29 -7.60 -24.96
CA ARG A 246 10.50 -7.00 -23.87
C ARG A 246 10.09 -8.07 -22.88
N SER A 247 10.17 -7.72 -21.59
CA SER A 247 9.97 -8.65 -20.49
C SER A 247 8.71 -8.32 -19.72
N PHE A 248 7.89 -9.33 -19.48
CA PHE A 248 6.63 -9.20 -18.75
C PHE A 248 6.70 -10.02 -17.47
N GLU A 249 6.48 -9.36 -16.35
CA GLU A 249 6.58 -9.95 -15.02
C GLU A 249 5.20 -10.37 -14.53
N PHE A 250 5.06 -11.63 -14.12
CA PHE A 250 3.81 -12.21 -13.68
C PHE A 250 3.94 -12.83 -12.30
N ARG A 251 2.99 -12.54 -11.42
CA ARG A 251 2.85 -13.18 -10.11
C ARG A 251 2.01 -14.44 -10.24
N THR A 252 2.65 -15.60 -10.33
CA THR A 252 2.02 -16.87 -10.70
C THR A 252 1.57 -17.74 -9.51
N ARG A 253 1.83 -17.29 -8.27
CA ARG A 253 1.43 -17.99 -7.04
C ARG A 253 -0.03 -18.45 -7.05
N ASN A 254 -0.29 -19.59 -6.40
CA ASN A 254 -1.64 -20.11 -6.13
C ASN A 254 -2.49 -20.29 -7.40
N LEU A 255 -1.90 -20.82 -8.47
CA LEU A 255 -2.63 -21.28 -9.66
C LEU A 255 -3.42 -22.56 -9.34
N ASP A 256 -4.75 -22.47 -9.33
CA ASP A 256 -5.67 -23.60 -9.20
C ASP A 256 -6.13 -24.04 -10.59
N TRP A 257 -5.36 -24.95 -11.19
CA TRP A 257 -5.66 -25.51 -12.50
C TRP A 257 -5.41 -27.02 -12.51
N LYS A 258 -6.47 -27.79 -12.80
CA LYS A 258 -6.50 -29.25 -12.81
C LYS A 258 -6.98 -29.80 -14.15
#